data_AF-U2LAH0-F1
#
_entry.id   AF-U2LAH0-F1
#
_cell.length_a   1.000
_cell.length_b   1.000
_cell.length_c   1.000
_cell.angle_alpha   90.00
_cell.angle_beta   90.00
_cell.angle_gamma   90.00
#
_symmetry.space_group_name_H-M   'P 1'
#
loop_
_entity.id
_entity.type
_entity.pdbx_description
1 polymer ?
#
loop_
_entity_poly.entity_id
_entity_poly.type
_entity_poly.pdbx_seq_one_letter_code
_entity_poly.pdbx_strand_id
1 'polypeptide(L)'
;MSEMETYVRKKQEAETAESHYVRGTSENASLGVGSVVNLKSSFLERLGSVSAESLGRFLITEITHTVGEDSYYLNHFKAIPAVVHTLPAPDVELPVAQTQMATVVSNADPRGKGRVQVRMNWQTEEMRTDWIRVMTPDGGSSESVKSNRGFVFIPEVGDHVLVGFRYNDPGRPYVMGSLFNGTTAGGGSEGNKLKSITTRSGSSLLLDDSDGSVTLHDHGGVNMNFDGRGSHSLNAGSCSCTNVGEDASVLKMDKDGNIDLSGKTKITLTIGSSVLTITKDKVTIKSKNIELDGENNKITGNKNEVNGETTIEGKTITIKGKPVNIN
;
A
#
# COMPACT_ATOMS: atom_id res chain seq x y z
N MET A 1 11.95 -0.76 -34.70
CA MET A 1 10.53 -0.40 -34.64
C MET A 1 10.00 -0.97 -33.33
N SER A 2 9.41 -0.14 -32.48
CA SER A 2 8.81 -0.62 -31.23
C SER A 2 7.59 -1.51 -31.53
N GLU A 3 7.21 -2.38 -30.60
CA GLU A 3 5.99 -3.19 -30.75
C GLU A 3 4.75 -2.31 -30.99
N MET A 4 4.71 -1.14 -30.35
CA MET A 4 3.61 -0.18 -30.49
C MET A 4 3.56 0.45 -31.88
N GLU A 5 4.70 0.85 -32.45
CA GLU A 5 4.77 1.34 -33.84
C GLU A 5 4.32 0.26 -34.83
N THR A 6 4.72 -0.98 -34.61
CA THR A 6 4.33 -2.12 -35.45
C THR A 6 2.82 -2.36 -35.38
N TYR A 7 2.24 -2.30 -34.17
CA TYR A 7 0.80 -2.45 -33.96
C TYR A 7 0.01 -1.35 -34.66
N VAL A 8 0.39 -0.08 -34.47
CA VAL A 8 -0.29 1.07 -35.08
C VAL A 8 -0.21 0.99 -36.61
N ARG A 9 0.98 0.69 -37.15
CA ARG A 9 1.15 0.52 -38.60
C ARG A 9 0.25 -0.58 -39.16
N LYS A 10 0.23 -1.76 -38.53
CA LYS A 10 -0.64 -2.86 -38.95
C LYS A 10 -2.12 -2.47 -38.91
N LYS A 11 -2.55 -1.75 -37.87
CA LYS A 11 -3.94 -1.27 -37.76
C LYS A 11 -4.29 -0.28 -38.88
N GLN A 12 -3.41 0.67 -39.18
CA GLN A 12 -3.59 1.62 -40.28
C GLN A 12 -3.63 0.92 -41.65
N GLU A 13 -2.74 -0.04 -41.88
CA GLU A 13 -2.71 -0.85 -43.09
C GLU A 13 -4.02 -1.63 -43.27
N ALA A 14 -4.53 -2.24 -42.19
CA ALA A 14 -5.80 -2.98 -42.18
C ALA A 14 -7.01 -2.08 -42.47
N GLU A 15 -7.09 -0.89 -41.86
CA GLU A 15 -8.17 0.08 -42.12
C GLU A 15 -8.09 0.63 -43.56
N THR A 16 -6.89 0.89 -44.06
CA THR A 16 -6.69 1.38 -45.44
C THR A 16 -7.03 0.31 -46.47
N ALA A 17 -6.83 -0.97 -46.15
CA ALA A 17 -7.15 -2.08 -47.04
C ALA A 17 -8.63 -2.13 -47.44
N GLU A 18 -9.54 -1.72 -46.55
CA GLU A 18 -10.98 -1.68 -46.87
C GLU A 18 -11.41 -0.42 -47.65
N SER A 19 -10.56 0.62 -47.70
CA SER A 19 -10.89 1.86 -48.44
C SER A 19 -11.04 1.65 -49.95
N HIS A 20 -10.36 0.63 -50.49
CA HIS A 20 -10.40 0.26 -51.89
C HIS A 20 -10.72 -1.23 -51.99
N TYR A 21 -11.94 -1.56 -52.41
CA TYR A 21 -12.32 -2.93 -52.71
C TYR A 21 -13.05 -3.00 -54.05
N VAL A 22 -13.01 -4.18 -54.66
CA VAL A 22 -13.75 -4.51 -55.87
C VAL A 22 -14.77 -5.60 -55.54
N ARG A 23 -15.95 -5.49 -56.15
CA ARG A 23 -16.94 -6.57 -56.16
C ARG A 23 -17.08 -7.07 -57.58
N GLY A 24 -17.05 -8.38 -57.73
CA GLY A 24 -17.10 -9.04 -59.03
C GLY A 24 -17.91 -10.31 -58.99
N THR A 25 -18.28 -10.77 -60.19
CA THR A 25 -18.98 -12.03 -60.39
C THR A 25 -18.14 -12.90 -61.32
N SER A 26 -18.06 -14.21 -61.06
CA SER A 26 -17.31 -15.15 -61.87
C SER A 26 -18.01 -16.50 -61.95
N GLU A 27 -17.79 -17.22 -63.05
CA GLU A 27 -18.21 -18.61 -63.24
C GLU A 27 -17.06 -19.60 -62.94
N ASN A 28 -15.91 -19.10 -62.47
CA ASN A 28 -14.78 -19.97 -62.11
C ASN A 28 -14.99 -20.63 -60.74
N ALA A 29 -15.17 -21.96 -60.73
CA ALA A 29 -15.36 -22.78 -59.54
C ALA A 29 -14.12 -22.90 -58.64
N SER A 30 -12.92 -22.57 -59.13
CA SER A 30 -11.67 -22.74 -58.38
C SER A 30 -11.32 -21.55 -57.48
N LEU A 31 -12.07 -20.44 -57.55
CA LEU A 31 -11.81 -19.27 -56.72
C LEU A 31 -12.27 -19.52 -55.29
N GLY A 32 -11.52 -18.98 -54.32
CA GLY A 32 -11.85 -19.07 -52.90
C GLY A 32 -11.28 -17.88 -52.12
N VAL A 33 -11.64 -17.75 -50.85
CA VAL A 33 -11.01 -16.77 -49.94
C VAL A 33 -9.49 -17.00 -49.94
N GLY A 34 -8.72 -15.91 -50.09
CA GLY A 34 -7.26 -15.95 -50.22
C GLY A 34 -6.74 -16.06 -51.66
N SER A 35 -7.62 -16.27 -52.66
CA SER A 35 -7.20 -16.27 -54.07
C SER A 35 -6.84 -14.86 -54.53
N VAL A 36 -5.79 -14.73 -55.34
CA VAL A 36 -5.42 -13.46 -55.99
C VAL A 36 -5.91 -13.46 -57.44
N VAL A 37 -6.83 -12.55 -57.75
CA VAL A 37 -7.37 -12.33 -59.11
C VAL A 37 -6.70 -11.14 -59.77
N ASN A 38 -6.44 -11.24 -61.07
CA ASN A 38 -5.94 -10.12 -61.87
C ASN A 38 -7.08 -9.57 -62.73
N LEU A 39 -7.53 -8.36 -62.45
CA LEU A 39 -8.63 -7.74 -63.16
C LEU A 39 -8.10 -6.97 -64.37
N LYS A 40 -8.75 -7.13 -65.53
CA LYS A 40 -8.44 -6.40 -66.76
C LYS A 40 -9.70 -5.75 -67.31
N SER A 41 -9.60 -4.51 -67.78
CA SER A 41 -10.66 -3.80 -68.47
C SER A 41 -10.30 -3.67 -69.95
N SER A 42 -11.29 -3.85 -70.83
CA SER A 42 -11.16 -3.52 -72.25
C SER A 42 -11.59 -2.08 -72.49
N PHE A 43 -10.66 -1.22 -72.95
CA PHE A 43 -11.00 0.10 -73.47
C PHE A 43 -11.05 0.06 -75.00
N LEU A 44 -12.06 0.71 -75.59
CA LEU A 44 -12.13 0.92 -77.04
C LEU A 44 -11.21 2.08 -77.41
N GLU A 45 -10.06 1.77 -78.02
CA GLU A 45 -9.28 2.81 -78.67
C GLU A 45 -9.91 3.22 -80.00
N ARG A 46 -9.74 4.49 -80.37
CA ARG A 46 -10.29 5.07 -81.59
C ARG A 46 -9.62 4.37 -82.80
N LEU A 47 -10.42 3.59 -83.53
CA LEU A 47 -10.08 2.68 -84.65
C LEU A 47 -9.70 1.24 -84.24
N GLY A 48 -10.70 0.45 -83.84
CA GLY A 48 -10.80 -0.98 -84.14
C GLY A 48 -9.88 -1.95 -83.36
N SER A 49 -9.05 -1.47 -82.44
CA SER A 49 -8.26 -2.32 -81.55
C SER A 49 -8.74 -2.19 -80.10
N VAL A 50 -8.89 -3.32 -79.42
CA VAL A 50 -9.27 -3.40 -78.00
C VAL A 50 -7.98 -3.57 -77.20
N SER A 51 -7.61 -2.58 -76.40
CA SER A 51 -6.52 -2.73 -75.43
C SER A 51 -7.07 -3.30 -74.13
N ALA A 52 -6.41 -4.35 -73.60
CA ALA A 52 -6.75 -4.95 -72.31
C ALA A 52 -5.80 -4.39 -71.25
N GLU A 53 -6.23 -3.34 -70.56
CA GLU A 53 -5.44 -2.73 -69.48
C GLU A 53 -5.70 -3.45 -68.16
N SER A 54 -4.63 -3.68 -67.40
CA SER A 54 -4.70 -4.30 -66.08
C SER A 54 -5.21 -3.27 -65.06
N LEU A 55 -6.36 -3.55 -64.47
CA LEU A 55 -6.89 -2.82 -63.31
C LEU A 55 -6.16 -3.19 -62.01
N GLY A 56 -5.34 -4.25 -62.03
CA GLY A 56 -4.47 -4.65 -60.92
C GLY A 56 -4.80 -6.02 -60.33
N ARG A 57 -4.00 -6.42 -59.34
CA ARG A 57 -4.17 -7.68 -58.60
C ARG A 57 -4.93 -7.44 -57.30
N PHE A 58 -5.93 -8.27 -57.05
CA PHE A 58 -6.80 -8.18 -55.87
C PHE A 58 -6.88 -9.54 -55.15
N LEU A 59 -6.78 -9.53 -53.83
CA LEU A 59 -6.94 -10.67 -52.94
C LEU A 59 -8.41 -10.80 -52.51
N ILE A 60 -9.02 -11.94 -52.80
CA ILE A 60 -10.40 -12.25 -52.41
C ILE A 60 -10.48 -12.40 -50.88
N THR A 61 -11.30 -11.58 -50.22
CA THR A 61 -11.56 -11.61 -48.78
C THR A 61 -12.90 -12.23 -48.43
N GLU A 62 -13.87 -12.13 -49.33
CA GLU A 62 -15.21 -12.71 -49.19
C GLU A 62 -15.64 -13.30 -50.55
N ILE A 63 -16.22 -14.50 -50.55
CA ILE A 63 -16.78 -15.11 -51.76
C ILE A 63 -17.99 -15.97 -51.39
N THR A 64 -19.07 -15.80 -52.15
CA THR A 64 -20.29 -16.61 -52.03
C THR A 64 -20.45 -17.39 -53.32
N HIS A 65 -20.54 -18.72 -53.20
CA HIS A 65 -20.77 -19.63 -54.30
C HIS A 65 -22.25 -19.99 -54.37
N THR A 66 -22.85 -19.90 -55.55
CA THR A 66 -24.24 -20.28 -55.84
C THR A 66 -24.23 -21.35 -56.92
N VAL A 67 -24.90 -22.47 -56.64
CA VAL A 67 -25.11 -23.57 -57.59
C VAL A 67 -26.61 -23.75 -57.76
N GLY A 68 -27.08 -23.67 -59.01
CA GLY A 68 -28.49 -23.87 -59.38
C GLY A 68 -28.75 -25.22 -60.04
N GLU A 69 -30.00 -25.46 -60.45
CA GLU A 69 -30.36 -26.55 -61.36
C GLU A 69 -29.69 -26.34 -62.74
N ASP A 70 -29.54 -27.40 -63.53
CA ASP A 70 -28.83 -27.42 -64.84
C ASP A 70 -27.31 -27.13 -64.81
N SER A 71 -26.62 -27.41 -63.70
CA SER A 71 -25.16 -27.19 -63.55
C SER A 71 -24.73 -25.72 -63.67
N TYR A 72 -25.65 -24.78 -63.43
CA TYR A 72 -25.32 -23.36 -63.38
C TYR A 72 -24.52 -23.04 -62.11
N TYR A 73 -23.30 -22.55 -62.29
CA TYR A 73 -22.43 -22.09 -61.21
C TYR A 73 -22.11 -20.61 -61.36
N LEU A 74 -22.21 -19.88 -60.25
CA LEU A 74 -21.84 -18.48 -60.16
C LEU A 74 -21.21 -18.21 -58.80
N ASN A 75 -20.21 -17.35 -58.73
CA ASN A 75 -19.77 -16.76 -57.47
C ASN A 75 -19.82 -15.23 -57.52
N HIS A 76 -20.10 -14.64 -56.36
CA HIS A 76 -19.92 -13.21 -56.11
C HIS A 76 -18.81 -13.05 -55.08
N PHE A 77 -17.82 -12.22 -55.38
CA PHE A 77 -16.66 -12.01 -54.50
C PHE A 77 -16.41 -10.53 -54.20
N LYS A 78 -15.86 -10.26 -53.02
CA LYS A 78 -15.22 -8.99 -52.63
C LYS A 78 -13.72 -9.23 -52.52
N ALA A 79 -12.94 -8.35 -53.13
CA ALA A 79 -11.49 -8.43 -53.10
C ALA A 79 -10.85 -7.07 -52.83
N ILE A 80 -9.71 -7.06 -52.13
CA ILE A 80 -8.91 -5.87 -51.79
C ILE A 80 -7.58 -5.90 -52.57
N PRO A 81 -6.87 -4.79 -52.80
CA PRO A 81 -5.58 -4.80 -53.49
C PRO A 81 -4.60 -5.80 -52.88
N ALA A 82 -3.98 -6.65 -53.71
CA ALA A 82 -3.07 -7.71 -53.25
C ALA A 82 -1.73 -7.18 -52.69
N VAL A 83 -1.50 -5.86 -52.77
CA VAL A 83 -0.33 -5.18 -52.19
C VAL A 83 -0.50 -4.93 -50.69
N VAL A 84 -1.72 -5.02 -50.17
CA VAL A 84 -2.00 -4.88 -48.73
C VAL A 84 -1.22 -5.92 -47.92
N HIS A 85 -0.52 -5.47 -46.89
CA HIS A 85 0.29 -6.33 -46.01
C HIS A 85 -0.45 -6.82 -44.76
N THR A 86 -1.52 -6.15 -44.36
CA THR A 86 -2.33 -6.50 -43.18
C THR A 86 -3.80 -6.59 -43.57
N LEU A 87 -4.44 -7.73 -43.30
CA LEU A 87 -5.86 -7.92 -43.58
C LEU A 87 -6.73 -7.03 -42.67
N PRO A 88 -7.89 -6.57 -43.16
CA PRO A 88 -8.92 -5.94 -42.32
C PRO A 88 -9.23 -6.80 -41.10
N ALA A 89 -9.29 -6.16 -39.92
CA ALA A 89 -9.70 -6.85 -38.71
C ALA A 89 -11.22 -7.12 -38.77
N PRO A 90 -11.68 -8.31 -38.36
CA PRO A 90 -13.11 -8.56 -38.26
C PRO A 90 -13.74 -7.63 -37.23
N ASP A 91 -14.96 -7.19 -37.50
CA ASP A 91 -15.76 -6.43 -36.53
C ASP A 91 -16.28 -7.39 -35.47
N VAL A 92 -15.56 -7.46 -34.34
CA VAL A 92 -15.90 -8.30 -33.19
C VAL A 92 -16.03 -7.44 -31.94
N GLU A 93 -17.09 -7.69 -31.18
CA GLU A 93 -17.24 -7.06 -29.88
C GLU A 93 -16.11 -7.53 -28.95
N LEU A 94 -15.37 -6.57 -28.40
CA LEU A 94 -14.31 -6.86 -27.44
C LEU A 94 -14.90 -7.28 -26.09
N PRO A 95 -14.28 -8.24 -25.38
CA PRO A 95 -14.74 -8.63 -24.07
C PRO A 95 -14.65 -7.45 -23.09
N VAL A 96 -15.72 -7.22 -22.34
CA VAL A 96 -15.83 -6.17 -21.34
C VAL A 96 -15.90 -6.84 -19.96
N ALA A 97 -14.98 -6.48 -19.06
CA ALA A 97 -15.01 -6.93 -17.69
C ALA A 97 -15.50 -5.81 -16.77
N GLN A 98 -16.62 -6.07 -16.10
CA GLN A 98 -17.05 -5.26 -14.97
C GLN A 98 -16.30 -5.68 -13.71
N THR A 99 -16.41 -4.85 -12.68
CA THR A 99 -15.85 -5.09 -11.36
C THR A 99 -16.31 -6.45 -10.80
N GLN A 100 -15.38 -7.23 -10.27
CA GLN A 100 -15.63 -8.59 -9.78
C GLN A 100 -14.97 -8.83 -8.43
N MET A 101 -15.55 -9.72 -7.63
CA MET A 101 -14.89 -10.22 -6.41
C MET A 101 -13.86 -11.29 -6.78
N ALA A 102 -12.73 -11.29 -6.09
CA ALA A 102 -11.67 -12.29 -6.21
C ALA A 102 -11.07 -12.60 -4.84
N THR A 103 -10.32 -13.69 -4.75
CA THR A 103 -9.59 -14.08 -3.53
C THR A 103 -8.09 -13.88 -3.74
N VAL A 104 -7.40 -13.28 -2.77
CA VAL A 104 -5.94 -13.11 -2.80
C VAL A 104 -5.27 -14.47 -2.62
N VAL A 105 -4.40 -14.84 -3.57
CA VAL A 105 -3.63 -16.10 -3.51
C VAL A 105 -2.16 -15.87 -3.15
N SER A 106 -1.63 -14.68 -3.40
CA SER A 106 -0.26 -14.30 -3.00
C SER A 106 -0.11 -12.79 -2.90
N ASN A 107 0.60 -12.33 -1.87
CA ASN A 107 1.00 -10.94 -1.68
C ASN A 107 2.53 -10.77 -1.64
N ALA A 108 3.29 -11.84 -1.86
CA ALA A 108 4.76 -11.85 -1.86
C ALA A 108 5.33 -11.42 -3.21
N ASP A 109 5.09 -10.17 -3.63
CA ASP A 109 5.57 -9.64 -4.91
C ASP A 109 7.12 -9.69 -4.97
N PRO A 110 7.74 -10.44 -5.90
CA PRO A 110 9.19 -10.54 -6.02
C PRO A 110 9.90 -9.21 -6.25
N ARG A 111 9.16 -8.19 -6.74
CA ARG A 111 9.68 -6.84 -6.98
C ARG A 111 9.40 -5.87 -5.83
N GLY A 112 8.71 -6.30 -4.77
CA GLY A 112 8.41 -5.47 -3.60
C GLY A 112 7.52 -4.24 -3.90
N LYS A 113 6.62 -4.32 -4.88
CA LYS A 113 5.81 -3.16 -5.32
C LYS A 113 4.40 -3.12 -4.73
N GLY A 114 4.12 -3.90 -3.68
CA GLY A 114 2.80 -3.95 -3.05
C GLY A 114 1.70 -4.45 -4.00
N ARG A 115 2.04 -5.34 -4.93
CA ARG A 115 1.09 -5.99 -5.83
C ARG A 115 0.64 -7.32 -5.22
N VAL A 116 -0.51 -7.81 -5.68
CA VAL A 116 -1.03 -9.12 -5.28
C VAL A 116 -1.34 -9.96 -6.52
N GLN A 117 -1.35 -11.27 -6.36
CA GLN A 117 -2.00 -12.20 -7.28
C GLN A 117 -3.35 -12.58 -6.68
N VAL A 118 -4.37 -12.59 -7.52
CA VAL A 118 -5.72 -12.99 -7.12
C VAL A 118 -6.22 -14.13 -8.00
N ARG A 119 -7.20 -14.87 -7.48
CA ARG A 119 -7.98 -15.85 -8.22
C ARG A 119 -9.41 -15.34 -8.31
N MET A 120 -9.90 -15.16 -9.53
CA MET A 120 -11.29 -14.79 -9.79
C MET A 120 -12.21 -15.97 -9.46
N ASN A 121 -13.47 -15.71 -9.13
CA ASN A 121 -14.39 -16.77 -8.70
C ASN A 121 -14.69 -17.85 -9.77
N TRP A 122 -14.52 -17.51 -11.05
CA TRP A 122 -14.71 -18.43 -12.18
C TRP A 122 -13.42 -19.19 -12.57
N GLN A 123 -12.29 -18.89 -11.94
CA GLN A 123 -11.01 -19.54 -12.19
C GLN A 123 -10.87 -20.83 -11.37
N THR A 124 -10.22 -21.85 -11.94
CA THR A 124 -9.86 -23.09 -11.22
C THR A 124 -8.69 -22.86 -10.26
N GLU A 125 -8.43 -23.79 -9.34
CA GLU A 125 -7.52 -23.53 -8.21
C GLU A 125 -6.08 -23.17 -8.60
N GLU A 126 -5.58 -23.71 -9.71
CA GLU A 126 -4.21 -23.43 -10.21
C GLU A 126 -4.09 -22.07 -10.92
N MET A 127 -5.22 -21.50 -11.35
CA MET A 127 -5.27 -20.26 -12.09
C MET A 127 -5.16 -19.05 -11.16
N ARG A 128 -4.42 -18.04 -11.60
CA ARG A 128 -4.25 -16.76 -10.91
C ARG A 128 -3.93 -15.66 -11.91
N THR A 129 -4.17 -14.42 -11.52
CA THR A 129 -3.70 -13.27 -12.28
C THR A 129 -2.17 -13.15 -12.24
N ASP A 130 -1.60 -12.34 -13.13
CA ASP A 130 -0.28 -11.75 -12.88
C ASP A 130 -0.35 -10.82 -11.64
N TRP A 131 0.78 -10.24 -11.25
CA TRP A 131 0.88 -9.26 -10.18
C TRP A 131 0.14 -7.97 -10.52
N ILE A 132 -1.03 -7.78 -9.92
CA ILE A 132 -1.90 -6.63 -10.13
C ILE A 132 -1.73 -5.60 -9.00
N ARG A 133 -1.87 -4.32 -9.35
CA ARG A 133 -1.71 -3.21 -8.41
C ARG A 133 -2.87 -3.14 -7.43
N VAL A 134 -2.58 -2.73 -6.20
CA VAL A 134 -3.56 -2.44 -5.16
C VAL A 134 -3.82 -0.93 -5.11
N MET A 135 -5.08 -0.54 -5.16
CA MET A 135 -5.51 0.83 -4.89
C MET A 135 -5.33 1.11 -3.40
N THR A 136 -4.70 2.24 -3.09
CA THR A 136 -4.50 2.73 -1.73
C THR A 136 -5.10 4.13 -1.59
N PRO A 137 -5.61 4.53 -0.42
CA PRO A 137 -6.13 5.87 -0.19
C PRO A 137 -5.14 6.99 -0.55
N ASP A 138 -3.85 6.75 -0.33
CA ASP A 138 -2.77 7.67 -0.71
C ASP A 138 -1.49 6.87 -0.99
N GLY A 139 -0.83 7.19 -2.10
CA GLY A 139 0.38 6.52 -2.56
C GLY A 139 1.28 7.46 -3.35
N GLY A 140 2.60 7.37 -3.18
CA GLY A 140 3.54 8.14 -3.99
C GLY A 140 4.99 8.13 -3.50
N SER A 141 5.69 9.21 -3.82
CA SER A 141 7.09 9.46 -3.45
C SER A 141 7.31 10.93 -3.08
N SER A 142 8.41 11.22 -2.38
CA SER A 142 8.93 12.55 -2.06
C SER A 142 10.46 12.54 -2.02
N GLU A 143 11.10 13.69 -1.81
CA GLU A 143 12.56 13.77 -1.63
C GLU A 143 13.05 12.92 -0.45
N SER A 144 12.30 12.90 0.66
CA SER A 144 12.62 12.12 1.86
C SER A 144 12.18 10.65 1.76
N VAL A 145 11.17 10.34 0.95
CA VAL A 145 10.58 8.99 0.86
C VAL A 145 10.48 8.55 -0.61
N LYS A 146 11.43 7.73 -1.06
CA LYS A 146 11.51 7.31 -2.47
C LYS A 146 10.41 6.33 -2.90
N SER A 147 9.88 5.53 -1.98
CA SER A 147 8.84 4.53 -2.26
C SER A 147 7.88 4.40 -1.08
N ASN A 148 6.64 3.98 -1.33
CA ASN A 148 5.65 3.66 -0.30
C ASN A 148 5.30 4.83 0.64
N ARG A 149 5.34 6.07 0.14
CA ARG A 149 4.75 7.21 0.84
C ARG A 149 3.22 7.08 0.83
N GLY A 150 2.57 7.19 1.98
CA GLY A 150 1.11 7.10 2.12
C GLY A 150 0.67 5.84 2.86
N PHE A 151 -0.48 5.29 2.50
CA PHE A 151 -1.05 4.10 3.13
C PHE A 151 -0.52 2.82 2.47
N VAL A 152 0.05 1.92 3.27
CA VAL A 152 0.60 0.65 2.80
C VAL A 152 -0.06 -0.49 3.58
N PHE A 153 -1.24 -0.88 3.13
CA PHE A 153 -2.00 -2.02 3.65
C PHE A 153 -2.30 -2.94 2.48
N ILE A 154 -1.47 -3.97 2.32
CA ILE A 154 -1.61 -4.95 1.23
C ILE A 154 -2.51 -6.08 1.73
N PRO A 155 -3.55 -6.45 0.97
CA PRO A 155 -4.40 -7.59 1.30
C PRO A 155 -3.60 -8.87 1.58
N GLU A 156 -4.05 -9.65 2.55
CA GLU A 156 -3.41 -10.90 2.96
C GLU A 156 -3.93 -12.09 2.14
N VAL A 157 -3.18 -13.19 2.10
CA VAL A 157 -3.62 -14.42 1.42
C VAL A 157 -4.90 -14.94 2.06
N GLY A 158 -5.91 -15.21 1.22
CA GLY A 158 -7.25 -15.60 1.66
C GLY A 158 -8.25 -14.44 1.76
N ASP A 159 -7.80 -13.18 1.71
CA ASP A 159 -8.71 -12.04 1.73
C ASP A 159 -9.57 -11.99 0.46
N HIS A 160 -10.82 -11.60 0.62
CA HIS A 160 -11.69 -11.24 -0.50
C HIS A 160 -11.44 -9.78 -0.89
N VAL A 161 -11.24 -9.56 -2.18
CA VAL A 161 -10.97 -8.25 -2.74
C VAL A 161 -11.90 -7.96 -3.91
N LEU A 162 -12.16 -6.68 -4.12
CA LEU A 162 -12.86 -6.19 -5.30
C LEU A 162 -11.84 -5.82 -6.37
N VAL A 163 -11.96 -6.40 -7.56
CA VAL A 163 -11.06 -6.17 -8.71
C VAL A 163 -11.78 -5.35 -9.76
N GLY A 164 -11.22 -4.19 -10.08
CA GLY A 164 -11.65 -3.32 -11.17
C GLY A 164 -10.80 -3.53 -12.42
N PHE A 165 -11.32 -3.09 -13.56
CA PHE A 165 -10.67 -3.23 -14.86
C PHE A 165 -10.61 -1.87 -15.54
N ARG A 166 -9.40 -1.40 -15.89
CA ARG A 166 -9.24 -0.06 -16.46
C ARG A 166 -9.94 0.01 -17.82
N TYR A 167 -10.90 0.92 -17.98
CA TYR A 167 -11.77 1.01 -19.17
C TYR A 167 -12.56 -0.28 -19.44
N ASN A 168 -12.84 -1.06 -18.40
CA ASN A 168 -13.44 -2.40 -18.49
C ASN A 168 -12.64 -3.39 -19.36
N ASP A 169 -11.34 -3.15 -19.58
CA ASP A 169 -10.44 -4.05 -20.31
C ASP A 169 -10.01 -5.21 -19.38
N PRO A 170 -10.40 -6.48 -19.67
CA PRO A 170 -10.00 -7.65 -18.87
C PRO A 170 -8.49 -7.81 -18.71
N GLY A 171 -7.69 -7.26 -19.65
CA GLY A 171 -6.23 -7.27 -19.60
C GLY A 171 -5.62 -6.21 -18.68
N ARG A 172 -6.42 -5.34 -18.05
CA ARG A 172 -5.95 -4.26 -17.17
C ARG A 172 -6.58 -4.28 -15.76
N PRO A 173 -6.47 -5.40 -15.02
CA PRO A 173 -7.01 -5.52 -13.68
C PRO A 173 -6.21 -4.73 -12.63
N TYR A 174 -6.90 -4.30 -11.57
CA TYR A 174 -6.33 -3.75 -10.34
C TYR A 174 -7.28 -4.02 -9.15
N VAL A 175 -6.72 -4.21 -7.96
CA VAL A 175 -7.50 -4.35 -6.73
C VAL A 175 -7.98 -2.96 -6.30
N MET A 176 -9.28 -2.80 -6.06
CA MET A 176 -9.90 -1.59 -5.56
C MET A 176 -9.86 -1.50 -4.03
N GLY A 177 -9.95 -2.64 -3.34
CA GLY A 177 -9.93 -2.72 -1.89
C GLY A 177 -10.36 -4.11 -1.40
N SER A 178 -10.15 -4.36 -0.11
CA SER A 178 -10.63 -5.57 0.55
C SER A 178 -12.09 -5.46 0.93
N LEU A 179 -12.78 -6.59 0.93
CA LEU A 179 -14.15 -6.74 1.38
C LEU A 179 -14.15 -7.58 2.65
N PHE A 180 -14.86 -7.12 3.67
CA PHE A 180 -15.19 -8.00 4.78
C PHE A 180 -16.08 -9.14 4.28
N ASN A 181 -15.92 -10.31 4.88
CA ASN A 181 -16.83 -11.43 4.73
C ASN A 181 -17.46 -11.76 6.10
N GLY A 182 -18.48 -12.62 6.12
CA GLY A 182 -19.20 -12.96 7.36
C GLY A 182 -18.34 -13.52 8.50
N THR A 183 -17.08 -13.85 8.23
CA THR A 183 -16.09 -14.29 9.24
C THR A 183 -15.00 -13.24 9.56
N THR A 184 -14.71 -12.30 8.65
CA THR A 184 -13.64 -11.30 8.80
C THR A 184 -14.14 -9.91 9.17
N ALA A 185 -15.45 -9.71 9.26
CA ALA A 185 -16.05 -8.45 9.71
C ALA A 185 -16.20 -8.41 11.23
N GLY A 186 -15.83 -7.28 11.83
CA GLY A 186 -16.21 -6.88 13.19
C GLY A 186 -16.51 -5.37 13.21
N GLY A 187 -17.44 -4.92 14.07
CA GLY A 187 -17.88 -3.53 14.16
C GLY A 187 -19.28 -3.28 13.60
N GLY A 188 -19.69 -2.02 13.49
CA GLY A 188 -21.03 -1.66 12.99
C GLY A 188 -22.19 -2.04 13.92
N SER A 189 -21.93 -2.21 15.23
CA SER A 189 -22.96 -2.42 16.24
C SER A 189 -23.93 -1.25 16.33
N GLU A 190 -24.99 -1.38 17.13
CA GLU A 190 -25.90 -0.25 17.41
C GLU A 190 -25.11 1.01 17.85
N GLY A 191 -25.33 2.12 17.15
CA GLY A 191 -24.62 3.39 17.36
C GLY A 191 -23.19 3.47 16.77
N ASN A 192 -22.63 2.38 16.25
CA ASN A 192 -21.33 2.32 15.55
C ASN A 192 -20.18 3.06 16.28
N LYS A 193 -20.05 2.78 17.59
CA LYS A 193 -19.20 3.56 18.51
C LYS A 193 -17.72 3.19 18.45
N LEU A 194 -17.41 1.94 18.09
CA LEU A 194 -16.03 1.46 18.01
C LEU A 194 -15.49 1.57 16.59
N LYS A 195 -14.31 2.17 16.43
CA LYS A 195 -13.58 2.28 15.16
C LYS A 195 -12.14 1.86 15.38
N SER A 196 -11.56 1.08 14.48
CA SER A 196 -10.18 0.64 14.66
C SER A 196 -9.40 0.48 13.37
N ILE A 197 -8.07 0.52 13.51
CA ILE A 197 -7.10 0.04 12.53
C ILE A 197 -6.36 -1.12 13.20
N THR A 198 -6.52 -2.33 12.68
CA THR A 198 -5.93 -3.55 13.27
C THR A 198 -5.08 -4.27 12.22
N THR A 199 -3.85 -4.64 12.58
CA THR A 199 -2.93 -5.38 11.70
C THR A 199 -3.11 -6.90 11.85
N ARG A 200 -2.52 -7.67 10.93
CA ARG A 200 -2.56 -9.15 10.97
C ARG A 200 -2.04 -9.75 12.28
N SER A 201 -1.07 -9.11 12.93
CA SER A 201 -0.55 -9.56 14.22
C SER A 201 -1.50 -9.23 15.38
N GLY A 202 -2.51 -8.39 15.20
CA GLY A 202 -3.40 -7.96 16.28
C GLY A 202 -2.97 -6.69 17.01
N SER A 203 -1.96 -5.97 16.50
CA SER A 203 -1.69 -4.60 16.98
C SER A 203 -2.80 -3.68 16.48
N SER A 204 -3.29 -2.77 17.32
CA SER A 204 -4.44 -1.94 16.98
C SER A 204 -4.39 -0.52 17.52
N LEU A 205 -4.98 0.40 16.76
CA LEU A 205 -5.47 1.69 17.24
C LEU A 205 -6.99 1.63 17.29
N LEU A 206 -7.56 1.76 18.49
CA LEU A 206 -9.00 1.74 18.77
C LEU A 206 -9.47 3.11 19.22
N LEU A 207 -10.58 3.58 18.65
CA LEU A 207 -11.32 4.77 19.07
C LEU A 207 -12.72 4.32 19.53
N ASP A 208 -13.12 4.74 20.73
CA ASP A 208 -14.44 4.47 21.29
C ASP A 208 -15.21 5.79 21.49
N ASP A 209 -16.23 6.01 20.65
CA ASP A 209 -17.11 7.18 20.71
C ASP A 209 -18.07 7.16 21.92
N SER A 210 -18.11 6.08 22.72
CA SER A 210 -18.95 5.98 23.92
C SER A 210 -18.49 6.92 25.03
N ASP A 211 -17.18 6.97 25.26
CA ASP A 211 -16.54 7.83 26.24
C ASP A 211 -15.46 8.76 25.64
N GLY A 212 -15.20 8.65 24.32
CA GLY A 212 -14.17 9.42 23.62
C GLY A 212 -12.76 8.89 23.86
N SER A 213 -12.62 7.64 24.29
CA SER A 213 -11.33 7.03 24.58
C SER A 213 -10.57 6.59 23.33
N VAL A 214 -9.24 6.54 23.46
CA VAL A 214 -8.33 6.10 22.40
C VAL A 214 -7.32 5.13 23.01
N THR A 215 -7.23 3.92 22.46
CA THR A 215 -6.27 2.89 22.88
C THR A 215 -5.34 2.52 21.72
N LEU A 216 -4.04 2.54 21.96
CA LEU A 216 -3.02 1.94 21.09
C LEU A 216 -2.46 0.71 21.81
N HIS A 217 -2.50 -0.46 21.18
CA HIS A 217 -1.95 -1.69 21.78
C HIS A 217 -1.23 -2.57 20.76
N ASP A 218 -0.30 -3.38 21.26
CA ASP A 218 0.33 -4.45 20.50
C ASP A 218 -0.46 -5.77 20.58
N HIS A 219 0.03 -6.82 19.92
CA HIS A 219 -0.57 -8.16 20.00
C HIS A 219 -0.58 -8.74 21.42
N GLY A 220 0.40 -8.37 22.25
CA GLY A 220 0.62 -8.98 23.54
C GLY A 220 -0.23 -8.33 24.62
N GLY A 221 0.23 -7.19 25.11
CA GLY A 221 -0.38 -6.51 26.26
C GLY A 221 0.21 -5.14 26.56
N VAL A 222 1.18 -4.67 25.77
CA VAL A 222 1.67 -3.30 25.86
C VAL A 222 0.58 -2.40 25.29
N ASN A 223 0.17 -1.41 26.06
CA ASN A 223 -0.87 -0.48 25.64
C ASN A 223 -0.67 0.93 26.18
N MET A 224 -1.16 1.90 25.42
CA MET A 224 -1.34 3.28 25.83
C MET A 224 -2.82 3.62 25.67
N ASN A 225 -3.45 4.10 26.73
CA ASN A 225 -4.87 4.44 26.73
C ASN A 225 -5.08 5.88 27.18
N PHE A 226 -5.91 6.62 26.44
CA PHE A 226 -6.47 7.91 26.81
C PHE A 226 -7.95 7.71 27.10
N ASP A 227 -8.43 8.07 28.28
CA ASP A 227 -9.76 7.68 28.78
C ASP A 227 -10.93 8.58 28.32
N GLY A 228 -10.65 9.62 27.54
CA GLY A 228 -11.65 10.64 27.15
C GLY A 228 -12.12 11.55 28.29
N ARG A 229 -11.62 11.36 29.52
CA ARG A 229 -12.00 12.09 30.75
C ARG A 229 -10.84 12.85 31.39
N GLY A 230 -9.68 12.86 30.75
CA GLY A 230 -8.50 13.65 31.13
C GLY A 230 -7.36 12.82 31.70
N SER A 231 -7.49 11.50 31.78
CA SER A 231 -6.43 10.58 32.22
C SER A 231 -5.81 9.86 31.03
N HIS A 232 -4.55 9.47 31.18
CA HIS A 232 -3.91 8.51 30.31
C HIS A 232 -3.17 7.46 31.14
N SER A 233 -2.94 6.30 30.55
CA SER A 233 -2.14 5.22 31.12
C SER A 233 -1.23 4.61 30.08
N LEU A 234 -0.06 4.15 30.52
CA LEU A 234 0.89 3.40 29.71
C LEU A 234 1.24 2.13 30.48
N ASN A 235 1.00 0.98 29.87
CA ASN A 235 1.29 -0.33 30.44
C ASN A 235 2.34 -1.01 29.58
N ALA A 236 3.46 -1.42 30.20
CA ALA A 236 4.53 -2.15 29.56
C ALA A 236 4.76 -3.48 30.31
N GLY A 237 5.04 -4.56 29.58
CA GLY A 237 5.21 -5.89 30.16
C GLY A 237 6.57 -6.15 30.81
N SER A 238 7.62 -5.44 30.39
CA SER A 238 9.01 -5.72 30.83
C SER A 238 9.80 -4.49 31.26
N CYS A 239 9.69 -3.39 30.50
CA CYS A 239 10.44 -2.16 30.73
C CYS A 239 9.68 -0.96 30.14
N SER A 240 9.75 0.18 30.82
CA SER A 240 9.33 1.49 30.30
C SER A 240 10.51 2.44 30.41
N CYS A 241 10.90 3.10 29.31
CA CYS A 241 12.12 3.92 29.26
C CYS A 241 11.93 5.15 28.38
N THR A 242 12.34 6.30 28.90
CA THR A 242 12.49 7.55 28.15
C THR A 242 13.96 7.94 28.15
N ASN A 243 14.60 7.98 26.98
CA ASN A 243 16.00 8.35 26.82
C ASN A 243 16.21 9.52 25.87
N VAL A 244 17.31 10.25 26.05
CA VAL A 244 17.76 11.32 25.14
C VAL A 244 19.27 11.23 24.96
N GLY A 245 19.74 11.40 23.73
CA GLY A 245 21.17 11.54 23.41
C GLY A 245 22.02 10.32 23.78
N GLU A 246 21.59 9.13 23.38
CA GLU A 246 22.30 7.86 23.65
C GLU A 246 22.53 7.68 25.16
N ASP A 247 21.42 7.57 25.90
CA ASP A 247 21.39 7.41 27.36
C ASP A 247 22.12 8.53 28.13
N ALA A 248 22.15 9.76 27.57
CA ALA A 248 22.66 10.91 28.31
C ALA A 248 21.74 11.36 29.45
N SER A 249 20.43 11.17 29.27
CA SER A 249 19.37 11.37 30.26
C SER A 249 18.38 10.22 30.16
N VAL A 250 18.07 9.57 31.28
CA VAL A 250 17.23 8.35 31.31
C VAL A 250 16.24 8.41 32.48
N LEU A 251 14.97 8.14 32.19
CA LEU A 251 13.96 7.70 33.15
C LEU A 251 13.55 6.28 32.77
N LYS A 252 13.84 5.30 33.62
CA LYS A 252 13.60 3.88 33.33
C LYS A 252 12.92 3.18 34.49
N MET A 253 11.99 2.29 34.17
CA MET A 253 11.31 1.39 35.10
C MET A 253 11.32 -0.03 34.52
N ASP A 254 11.44 -1.05 35.35
CA ASP A 254 11.40 -2.46 34.92
C ASP A 254 10.41 -3.32 35.71
N LYS A 255 10.19 -4.55 35.22
CA LYS A 255 9.29 -5.54 35.83
C LYS A 255 9.70 -6.00 37.23
N ASP A 256 10.93 -5.74 37.65
CA ASP A 256 11.45 -6.15 38.97
C ASP A 256 11.26 -5.04 40.02
N GLY A 257 10.65 -3.91 39.62
CA GLY A 257 10.30 -2.79 40.49
C GLY A 257 11.40 -1.73 40.61
N ASN A 258 12.45 -1.80 39.78
CA ASN A 258 13.49 -0.77 39.78
C ASN A 258 12.98 0.49 39.07
N ILE A 259 13.31 1.65 39.63
CA ILE A 259 13.02 2.97 39.06
C ILE A 259 14.31 3.78 39.05
N ASP A 260 14.87 3.99 37.85
CA ASP A 260 16.12 4.69 37.64
C ASP A 260 15.88 6.06 37.01
N LEU A 261 16.40 7.10 37.65
CA LEU A 261 16.55 8.44 37.07
C LEU A 261 18.04 8.79 37.02
N SER A 262 18.61 8.84 35.82
CA SER A 262 20.03 9.11 35.62
C SER A 262 20.29 10.18 34.57
N GLY A 263 21.42 10.89 34.73
CA GLY A 263 21.88 11.91 33.79
C GLY A 263 23.39 12.10 33.87
N LYS A 264 24.05 12.33 32.72
CA LYS A 264 25.53 12.42 32.64
C LYS A 264 26.11 13.65 33.35
N THR A 265 25.34 14.72 33.52
CA THR A 265 25.84 16.01 34.04
C THR A 265 25.11 16.48 35.30
N LYS A 266 23.77 16.49 35.29
CA LYS A 266 22.94 17.07 36.35
C LYS A 266 21.53 16.49 36.36
N ILE A 267 20.97 16.28 37.55
CA ILE A 267 19.53 16.10 37.80
C ILE A 267 19.05 17.27 38.68
N THR A 268 17.94 17.90 38.32
CA THR A 268 17.35 19.03 39.08
C THR A 268 15.87 18.78 39.34
N LEU A 269 15.44 18.79 40.60
CA LEU A 269 14.02 18.81 40.99
C LEU A 269 13.69 20.18 41.58
N THR A 270 12.72 20.90 41.02
CA THR A 270 12.46 22.31 41.36
C THR A 270 10.97 22.57 41.58
N ILE A 271 10.65 23.28 42.66
CA ILE A 271 9.34 23.91 42.91
C ILE A 271 9.59 25.35 43.37
N GLY A 272 9.33 26.32 42.49
CA GLY A 272 9.62 27.74 42.77
C GLY A 272 11.10 27.92 43.12
N SER A 273 11.39 28.42 44.33
CA SER A 273 12.76 28.62 44.85
C SER A 273 13.36 27.39 45.55
N SER A 274 12.59 26.33 45.78
CA SER A 274 13.08 25.09 46.38
C SER A 274 13.66 24.18 45.31
N VAL A 275 14.92 23.75 45.47
CA VAL A 275 15.67 23.00 44.47
C VAL A 275 16.50 21.88 45.11
N LEU A 276 16.35 20.66 44.60
CA LEU A 276 17.31 19.57 44.76
C LEU A 276 18.15 19.50 43.48
N THR A 277 19.47 19.53 43.61
CA THR A 277 20.41 19.37 42.49
C THR A 277 21.40 18.26 42.78
N ILE A 278 21.52 17.30 41.87
CA ILE A 278 22.52 16.24 41.88
C ILE A 278 23.45 16.45 40.69
N THR A 279 24.76 16.55 40.94
CA THR A 279 25.82 16.52 39.92
C THR A 279 26.76 15.35 40.23
N LYS A 280 27.79 15.15 39.40
CA LYS A 280 28.80 14.10 39.62
C LYS A 280 29.46 14.15 41.01
N ASP A 281 29.69 15.37 41.50
CA ASP A 281 30.53 15.58 42.69
C ASP A 281 29.74 16.13 43.88
N LYS A 282 28.46 16.50 43.71
CA LYS A 282 27.70 17.21 44.74
C LYS A 282 26.19 16.96 44.66
N VAL A 283 25.60 16.73 45.83
CA VAL A 283 24.15 16.89 46.05
C VAL A 283 23.91 18.19 46.82
N THR A 284 22.97 19.00 46.36
CA THR A 284 22.62 20.30 46.96
C THR A 284 21.12 20.38 47.17
N ILE A 285 20.68 20.64 48.40
CA ILE A 285 19.29 20.92 48.76
C ILE A 285 19.21 22.39 49.15
N LYS A 286 18.40 23.17 48.44
CA LYS A 286 18.12 24.58 48.75
C LYS A 286 16.63 24.74 48.96
N SER A 287 16.24 25.20 50.14
CA SER A 287 14.87 25.63 50.44
C SER A 287 14.89 26.60 51.61
N LYS A 288 13.77 27.31 51.82
CA LYS A 288 13.57 28.16 53.00
C LYS A 288 13.57 27.31 54.29
N ASN A 289 12.91 26.16 54.25
CA ASN A 289 12.79 25.23 55.35
C ASN A 289 13.19 23.83 54.85
N ILE A 290 13.99 23.10 55.62
CA ILE A 290 14.35 21.70 55.37
C ILE A 290 14.09 20.94 56.67
N GLU A 291 13.21 19.94 56.61
CA GLU A 291 12.87 19.08 57.74
C GLU A 291 13.40 17.66 57.47
N LEU A 292 14.12 17.09 58.44
CA LEU A 292 14.69 15.75 58.38
C LEU A 292 14.16 14.96 59.58
N ASP A 293 12.95 14.41 59.44
CA ASP A 293 12.31 13.59 60.47
C ASP A 293 12.50 12.10 60.15
N GLY A 294 13.12 11.39 61.10
CA GLY A 294 13.43 9.97 60.94
C GLY A 294 13.81 9.36 62.27
N GLU A 295 13.42 8.09 62.47
CA GLU A 295 13.74 7.35 63.70
C GLU A 295 15.25 7.28 63.95
N ASN A 296 16.04 7.17 62.87
CA ASN A 296 17.48 7.09 62.91
C ASN A 296 18.12 8.00 61.85
N ASN A 297 18.60 9.17 62.26
CA ASN A 297 19.32 10.11 61.38
C ASN A 297 20.84 10.00 61.60
N LYS A 298 21.56 9.51 60.60
CA LYS A 298 23.02 9.36 60.65
C LYS A 298 23.68 10.24 59.59
N ILE A 299 24.46 11.23 60.04
CA ILE A 299 25.27 12.09 59.18
C ILE A 299 26.74 11.75 59.43
N THR A 300 27.44 11.31 58.38
CA THR A 300 28.86 10.95 58.42
C THR A 300 29.62 11.65 57.32
N GLY A 301 30.85 12.06 57.61
CA GLY A 301 31.76 12.68 56.66
C GLY A 301 33.02 13.14 57.37
N ASN A 302 34.08 13.42 56.61
CA ASN A 302 35.33 13.95 57.17
C ASN A 302 35.15 15.36 57.77
N LYS A 303 34.16 16.12 57.28
CA LYS A 303 33.77 17.44 57.76
C LYS A 303 32.25 17.59 57.67
N ASN A 304 31.62 17.94 58.78
CA ASN A 304 30.21 18.34 58.85
C ASN A 304 30.16 19.75 59.44
N GLU A 305 29.52 20.69 58.75
CA GLU A 305 29.46 22.10 59.13
C GLU A 305 28.01 22.52 59.29
N VAL A 306 27.66 23.05 60.46
CA VAL A 306 26.34 23.60 60.78
C VAL A 306 26.55 25.05 61.17
N ASN A 307 25.90 25.97 60.45
CA ASN A 307 26.03 27.41 60.63
C ASN A 307 24.69 28.01 61.05
N GLY A 308 24.73 28.99 61.96
CA GLY A 308 23.54 29.61 62.54
C GLY A 308 23.20 29.04 63.92
N GLU A 309 22.06 29.46 64.46
CA GLU A 309 21.56 28.95 65.74
C GLU A 309 21.24 27.45 65.63
N THR A 310 21.77 26.65 66.55
CA THR A 310 21.63 25.20 66.54
C THR A 310 21.12 24.72 67.90
N THR A 311 19.96 24.08 67.91
CA THR A 311 19.37 23.46 69.10
C THR A 311 19.46 21.95 68.98
N ILE A 312 20.04 21.28 69.98
CA ILE A 312 20.13 19.81 70.05
C ILE A 312 19.40 19.36 71.31
N GLU A 313 18.27 18.68 71.11
CA GLU A 313 17.48 18.12 72.20
C GLU A 313 17.51 16.59 72.13
N GLY A 314 17.75 15.96 73.28
CA GLY A 314 17.76 14.51 73.37
C GLY A 314 18.00 14.04 74.80
N LYS A 315 17.47 12.86 75.13
CA LYS A 315 17.67 12.24 76.45
C LYS A 315 19.16 12.00 76.75
N THR A 316 19.98 11.75 75.73
CA THR A 316 21.42 11.55 75.84
C THR A 316 22.14 12.10 74.62
N ILE A 317 23.09 12.99 74.83
CA ILE A 317 23.96 13.56 73.80
C ILE A 317 25.39 13.08 74.08
N THR A 318 26.07 12.51 73.08
CA THR A 318 27.45 12.00 73.22
C THR A 318 28.34 12.55 72.11
N ILE A 319 29.41 13.25 72.50
CA ILE A 319 30.42 13.79 71.58
C ILE A 319 31.73 13.04 71.83
N LYS A 320 32.32 12.43 70.80
CA LYS A 320 33.57 11.67 70.88
C LYS A 320 34.62 12.29 69.95
N GLY A 321 35.82 12.57 70.45
CA GLY A 321 36.90 13.12 69.64
C GLY A 321 38.09 13.61 70.47
N LYS A 322 39.02 14.30 69.78
CA LYS A 322 40.06 15.16 70.40
C LYS A 322 39.39 16.29 71.22
N PRO A 323 40.14 17.12 71.99
CA PRO A 323 39.53 18.21 72.76
C PRO A 323 38.57 19.06 71.93
N VAL A 324 37.36 19.25 72.46
CA VAL A 324 36.33 20.09 71.84
C VAL A 324 36.65 21.54 72.17
N ASN A 325 36.81 22.36 71.13
CA ASN A 325 36.99 23.80 71.31
C ASN A 325 35.61 24.46 71.26
N ILE A 326 35.22 25.11 72.35
CA ILE A 326 34.04 25.95 72.45
C ILE A 326 34.57 27.38 72.62
N ASN A 327 34.28 28.22 71.63
CA ASN A 327 34.69 29.63 71.61
C ASN A 327 33.48 30.52 71.82
#